data_AF-A0A0Q5LI23-F1
#
_entry.id   AF-A0A0Q5LI23-F1
#
_cell.length_a   1.000
_cell.length_b   1.000
_cell.length_c   1.000
_cell.angle_alpha   90.00
_cell.angle_beta   90.00
_cell.angle_gamma   90.00
#
_symmetry.space_group_name_H-M   'P 1'
#
loop_
_entity.id
_entity.type
_entity.pdbx_description
1 polymer ?
#
loop_
_entity_poly.entity_id
_entity_poly.type
_entity_poly.pdbx_seq_one_letter_code
_entity_poly.pdbx_strand_id
1 'polypeptide(L)'
;MLLFGFAPGLVLAAIVRLIPDIDRRQELQAELYEVPRWERPFWVAQQFEVALRLGLSPRISWTWGRYVWHRSKLESGLKRHQQSPDTFEIPDDESKELVEPGDLVKLMWSVARLPGERMWVRVTSRNGRELEGDLDNWPLFVHMHPGERVRFDIDDIIDCELVDEEQDRAALSS
;
A
#
# COMPACT_ATOMS: atom_id res chain seq x y z
N MET A 1 20.32 -15.14 17.11
CA MET A 1 19.09 -14.95 17.91
C MET A 1 19.41 -14.28 19.24
N LEU A 2 19.70 -12.97 19.26
CA LEU A 2 19.93 -12.23 20.52
C LEU A 2 19.71 -10.71 20.39
N LEU A 3 19.70 -10.14 19.17
CA LEU A 3 19.49 -8.69 18.96
C LEU A 3 18.05 -8.20 19.19
N PHE A 4 17.04 -9.07 19.09
CA PHE A 4 15.63 -8.67 19.14
C PHE A 4 15.01 -8.72 20.55
N GLY A 5 15.75 -9.19 21.56
CA GLY A 5 15.21 -9.43 22.90
C GLY A 5 15.23 -8.23 23.86
N PHE A 6 16.05 -7.20 23.61
CA PHE A 6 16.36 -6.24 24.68
C PHE A 6 15.86 -4.80 24.49
N ALA A 7 15.51 -4.35 23.29
CA ALA A 7 14.90 -3.03 23.10
C ALA A 7 14.32 -2.87 21.68
N PRO A 8 13.10 -3.35 21.39
CA PRO A 8 12.47 -3.17 20.08
C PRO A 8 12.41 -1.68 19.65
N GLY A 9 12.28 -0.76 20.61
CA GLY A 9 12.31 0.69 20.33
C GLY A 9 13.67 1.23 19.88
N LEU A 10 14.80 0.70 20.37
CA LEU A 10 16.15 1.13 19.95
C LEU A 10 16.48 0.60 18.54
N VAL A 11 16.04 -0.62 18.24
CA VAL A 11 16.16 -1.21 16.90
C VAL A 11 15.30 -0.44 15.91
N LEU A 12 14.05 -0.11 16.26
CA LEU A 12 13.22 0.77 15.44
C LEU A 12 13.85 2.16 15.27
N ALA A 13 14.41 2.77 16.32
CA ALA A 13 15.07 4.06 16.20
C ALA A 13 16.27 4.03 15.22
N ALA A 14 17.02 2.92 15.18
CA ALA A 14 18.09 2.73 14.21
C ALA A 14 17.57 2.55 12.77
N ILE A 15 16.49 1.81 12.60
CA ILE A 15 15.77 1.57 11.32
C ILE A 15 15.21 2.87 10.75
N VAL A 16 14.47 3.62 11.57
CA VAL A 16 13.89 4.93 11.26
C VAL A 16 14.96 5.88 10.75
N ARG A 17 16.18 5.83 11.29
CA ARG A 17 17.29 6.69 10.85
C ARG A 17 17.83 6.33 9.45
N LEU A 18 17.55 5.13 8.94
CA LEU A 18 17.90 4.67 7.59
C LEU A 18 16.82 5.02 6.54
N ILE A 19 15.62 5.43 6.98
CA ILE A 19 14.52 5.82 6.10
C ILE A 19 14.67 7.32 5.77
N PRO A 20 14.73 7.70 4.48
CA PRO A 20 14.91 9.10 4.08
C PRO A 20 13.67 9.96 4.31
N ASP A 21 12.48 9.36 4.27
CA ASP A 21 11.18 10.00 4.43
C ASP A 21 10.89 10.36 5.91
N ILE A 22 10.50 11.61 6.21
CA ILE A 22 10.26 12.06 7.58
C ILE A 22 8.87 11.71 8.12
N ASP A 23 7.87 11.60 7.26
CA ASP A 23 6.49 11.33 7.66
C ASP A 23 6.34 9.84 7.97
N ARG A 24 6.92 8.99 7.12
CA ARG A 24 7.01 7.53 7.36
C ARG A 24 7.72 7.17 8.65
N ARG A 25 8.69 7.99 9.09
CA ARG A 25 9.38 7.81 10.38
C ARG A 25 8.45 8.00 11.57
N GLN A 26 7.49 8.92 11.46
CA GLN A 26 6.52 9.20 12.53
C GLN A 26 5.42 8.14 12.56
N GLU A 27 4.93 7.71 11.40
CA GLU A 27 3.93 6.63 11.28
C GLU A 27 4.44 5.31 11.88
N LEU A 28 5.66 4.89 11.53
CA LEU A 28 6.27 3.68 12.09
C LEU A 28 6.47 3.76 13.61
N GLN A 29 6.72 4.96 14.14
CA GLN A 29 6.80 5.14 15.58
C GLN A 29 5.42 4.98 16.24
N ALA A 30 4.36 5.51 15.62
CA ALA A 30 2.99 5.36 16.11
C ALA A 30 2.54 3.88 16.11
N GLU A 31 2.76 3.17 15.00
CA GLU A 31 2.41 1.74 14.88
C GLU A 31 3.12 0.86 15.93
N LEU A 32 4.38 1.16 16.28
CA LEU A 32 5.10 0.41 17.33
C LEU A 32 4.40 0.50 18.70
N TYR A 33 3.75 1.62 19.00
CA TYR A 33 3.04 1.79 20.27
C TYR A 33 1.70 1.05 20.30
N GLU A 34 1.07 0.82 19.14
CA GLU A 34 -0.17 0.05 19.01
C GLU A 34 0.06 -1.47 19.09
N VAL A 35 1.24 -1.95 18.66
CA VAL A 35 1.54 -3.38 18.65
C VAL A 35 1.74 -3.94 20.08
N PRO A 36 1.11 -5.08 20.42
CA PRO A 36 1.31 -5.76 21.71
C PRO A 36 2.77 -6.12 21.98
N ARG A 37 3.23 -5.94 23.23
CA ARG A 37 4.67 -5.99 23.59
C ARG A 37 5.40 -7.29 23.23
N TRP A 38 4.68 -8.41 23.16
CA TRP A 38 5.22 -9.72 22.79
C TRP A 38 5.35 -9.94 21.27
N GLU A 39 4.62 -9.19 20.44
CA GLU A 39 4.70 -9.23 18.96
C GLU A 39 5.66 -8.19 18.37
N ARG A 40 6.01 -7.16 19.15
CA ARG A 40 6.98 -6.12 18.78
C ARG A 40 8.31 -6.64 18.22
N PRO A 41 8.93 -7.73 18.72
CA PRO A 41 10.20 -8.19 18.17
C PRO A 41 10.07 -8.68 16.72
N PHE A 42 8.96 -9.35 16.39
CA PHE A 42 8.67 -9.82 15.04
C PHE A 42 8.29 -8.66 14.13
N TRP A 43 7.43 -7.76 14.62
CA TRP A 43 7.05 -6.53 13.92
C TRP A 43 8.28 -5.66 13.60
N VAL A 44 9.18 -5.45 14.56
CA VAL A 44 10.43 -4.69 14.35
C VAL A 44 11.39 -5.40 13.40
N ALA A 45 11.44 -6.74 13.40
CA ALA A 45 12.22 -7.49 12.41
C ALA A 45 11.68 -7.29 10.98
N GLN A 46 10.36 -7.25 10.84
CA GLN A 46 9.69 -6.97 9.57
C GLN A 46 9.99 -5.54 9.09
N GLN A 47 9.94 -4.56 9.99
CA GLN A 47 10.30 -3.17 9.65
C GLN A 47 11.80 -2.99 9.38
N PHE A 48 12.67 -3.77 10.05
CA PHE A 48 14.11 -3.80 9.77
C PHE A 48 14.37 -4.27 8.35
N GLU A 49 13.64 -5.30 7.90
CA GLU A 49 13.69 -5.79 6.55
C GLU A 49 13.25 -4.72 5.54
N VAL A 50 12.14 -4.01 5.82
CA VAL A 50 11.65 -2.91 4.97
C VAL A 50 12.68 -1.76 4.90
N ALA A 51 13.27 -1.35 6.02
CA ALA A 51 14.28 -0.30 6.03
C ALA A 51 15.60 -0.72 5.37
N LEU A 52 15.98 -1.99 5.46
CA LEU A 52 17.09 -2.52 4.66
C LEU A 52 16.76 -2.46 3.15
N ARG A 53 15.51 -2.74 2.73
CA ARG A 53 15.09 -2.59 1.34
C ARG A 53 15.07 -1.12 0.88
N LEU A 54 14.76 -0.18 1.77
CA LEU A 54 14.75 1.26 1.50
C LEU A 54 16.16 1.88 1.46
N GLY A 55 17.03 1.47 2.39
CA GLY A 55 18.37 2.04 2.54
C GLY A 55 19.45 1.37 1.69
N LEU A 56 19.31 0.08 1.37
CA LEU A 56 20.33 -0.70 0.67
C LEU A 56 20.02 -0.80 -0.84
N SER A 57 20.16 0.34 -1.55
CA SER A 57 20.23 0.51 -3.02
C SER A 57 19.29 -0.35 -3.92
N PRO A 58 18.47 0.26 -4.81
CA PRO A 58 17.50 -0.42 -5.70
C PRO A 58 18.04 -1.51 -6.64
N ARG A 59 19.36 -1.71 -6.74
CA ARG A 59 19.99 -2.61 -7.73
C ARG A 59 20.16 -4.06 -7.26
N ILE A 60 20.19 -4.32 -5.95
CA ILE A 60 20.42 -5.68 -5.42
C ILE A 60 19.10 -6.39 -5.09
N SER A 61 18.02 -5.64 -4.84
CA SER A 61 16.70 -6.22 -4.57
C SER A 61 16.07 -6.91 -5.79
N TRP A 62 16.38 -6.45 -7.01
CA TRP A 62 15.79 -6.97 -8.25
C TRP A 62 16.17 -8.44 -8.53
N THR A 63 17.40 -8.86 -8.24
CA THR A 63 17.87 -10.23 -8.53
C THR A 63 17.44 -11.25 -7.48
N TRP A 64 17.31 -10.85 -6.22
CA TRP A 64 16.80 -11.72 -5.14
C TRP A 64 15.26 -11.72 -5.04
N GLY A 65 14.62 -10.61 -5.42
CA GLY A 65 13.17 -10.38 -5.48
C GLY A 65 12.41 -11.32 -6.42
N ARG A 66 13.08 -11.89 -7.43
CA ARG A 66 12.43 -12.77 -8.40
C ARG A 66 12.42 -14.25 -7.98
N TYR A 67 13.31 -14.66 -7.09
CA TYR A 67 13.56 -16.08 -6.78
C TYR A 67 12.87 -16.58 -5.50
N VAL A 68 12.45 -15.69 -4.61
CA VAL A 68 11.91 -16.05 -3.28
C VAL A 68 10.42 -15.70 -3.11
N TRP A 69 9.83 -14.91 -4.00
CA TRP A 69 8.62 -14.18 -3.66
C TRP A 69 7.34 -14.82 -4.19
N HIS A 70 6.35 -14.89 -3.29
CA HIS A 70 4.99 -15.27 -3.61
C HIS A 70 4.39 -14.24 -4.58
N ARG A 71 3.79 -14.71 -5.68
CA ARG A 71 3.08 -13.84 -6.63
C ARG A 71 1.93 -13.15 -5.90
N SER A 72 2.06 -11.85 -5.63
CA SER A 72 0.91 -11.04 -5.25
C SER A 72 -0.04 -10.98 -6.43
N LYS A 73 -1.34 -10.95 -6.16
CA LYS A 73 -2.35 -10.85 -7.21
C LYS A 73 -3.36 -9.79 -6.81
N LEU A 74 -3.66 -8.91 -7.75
CA LEU A 74 -4.82 -8.02 -7.64
C LEU A 74 -6.08 -8.88 -7.43
N GLU A 75 -6.85 -8.52 -6.42
CA GLU A 75 -8.13 -9.14 -6.09
C GLU A 75 -9.28 -8.23 -6.52
N SER A 76 -10.35 -8.85 -7.03
CA SER A 76 -11.57 -8.14 -7.37
C SER A 76 -12.33 -7.72 -6.11
N GLY A 77 -12.59 -6.42 -5.99
CA GLY A 77 -13.43 -5.85 -4.95
C GLY A 77 -14.84 -6.43 -4.95
N LEU A 78 -15.44 -6.59 -6.15
CA LEU A 78 -16.76 -7.20 -6.30
C LEU A 78 -16.80 -8.64 -5.76
N LYS A 79 -15.81 -9.47 -6.10
CA LYS A 79 -15.74 -10.85 -5.57
C LYS A 79 -15.58 -10.88 -4.06
N ARG A 80 -14.82 -9.94 -3.48
CA ARG A 80 -14.65 -9.85 -2.03
C ARG A 80 -15.94 -9.41 -1.34
N HIS A 81 -16.63 -8.42 -1.90
CA HIS A 81 -17.94 -7.99 -1.42
C HIS A 81 -18.93 -9.15 -1.41
N GLN A 82 -19.02 -9.93 -2.50
CA GLN A 82 -19.90 -11.11 -2.57
C GLN A 82 -19.61 -12.16 -1.50
N GLN A 83 -18.35 -12.29 -1.05
CA GLN A 83 -17.99 -13.22 0.02
C GLN A 83 -18.38 -12.72 1.42
N SER A 84 -18.48 -11.41 1.62
CA SER A 84 -18.78 -10.80 2.92
C SER A 84 -19.48 -9.44 2.78
N PRO A 85 -20.74 -9.41 2.28
CA PRO A 85 -21.42 -8.17 1.91
C PRO A 85 -21.60 -7.20 3.08
N ASP A 86 -21.87 -7.74 4.26
CA ASP A 86 -22.18 -6.96 5.48
C ASP A 86 -20.95 -6.27 6.10
N THR A 87 -19.74 -6.65 5.70
CA THR A 87 -18.49 -6.16 6.31
C THR A 87 -17.49 -5.56 5.31
N PHE A 88 -17.80 -5.69 4.02
CA PHE A 88 -16.92 -5.26 2.95
C PHE A 88 -17.71 -4.41 1.97
N GLU A 89 -17.96 -3.16 2.33
CA GLU A 89 -18.61 -2.20 1.44
C GLU A 89 -17.69 -1.85 0.26
N ILE A 90 -18.30 -1.65 -0.90
CA ILE A 90 -17.64 -1.18 -2.12
C ILE A 90 -18.47 -0.04 -2.71
N PRO A 91 -17.85 0.87 -3.48
CA PRO A 91 -18.60 1.88 -4.22
C PRO A 91 -19.62 1.23 -5.15
N ASP A 92 -20.74 1.91 -5.33
CA ASP A 92 -21.76 1.51 -6.30
C ASP A 92 -21.28 1.70 -7.75
N ASP A 93 -22.02 1.13 -8.70
CA ASP A 93 -21.64 1.16 -10.10
C ASP A 93 -21.65 2.59 -10.66
N GLU A 94 -22.57 3.44 -10.22
CA GLU A 94 -22.64 4.86 -10.65
C GLU A 94 -21.40 5.64 -10.22
N SER A 95 -20.95 5.49 -8.97
CA SER A 95 -19.74 6.15 -8.45
C SER A 95 -18.48 5.66 -9.16
N LYS A 96 -18.39 4.36 -9.43
CA LYS A 96 -17.26 3.80 -10.20
C LYS A 96 -17.25 4.30 -11.64
N GLU A 97 -18.44 4.51 -12.22
CA GLU A 97 -18.57 5.06 -13.56
C GLU A 97 -18.10 6.52 -13.67
N LEU A 98 -18.05 7.26 -12.57
CA LEU A 98 -17.54 8.63 -12.51
C LEU A 98 -16.01 8.73 -12.41
N VAL A 99 -15.30 7.61 -12.20
CA VAL A 99 -13.83 7.63 -12.02
C VAL A 99 -13.12 8.07 -13.29
N GLU A 100 -12.38 9.17 -13.22
CA GLU A 100 -11.63 9.76 -14.32
C GLU A 100 -10.11 9.83 -14.03
N PRO A 101 -9.26 10.03 -15.07
CA PRO A 101 -7.85 10.30 -14.86
C PRO A 101 -7.63 11.50 -13.93
N GLY A 102 -6.88 11.30 -12.84
CA GLY A 102 -6.69 12.28 -11.76
C GLY A 102 -7.17 11.76 -10.41
N ASP A 103 -8.23 10.94 -10.41
CA ASP A 103 -8.84 10.38 -9.21
C ASP A 103 -7.98 9.34 -8.51
N LEU A 104 -8.26 9.12 -7.23
CA LEU A 104 -7.66 8.05 -6.45
C LEU A 104 -8.65 6.91 -6.30
N VAL A 105 -8.21 5.70 -6.60
CA VAL A 105 -8.97 4.48 -6.34
C VAL A 105 -8.20 3.57 -5.42
N LYS A 106 -8.92 2.85 -4.58
CA LYS A 106 -8.34 1.86 -3.69
C LYS A 106 -8.57 0.48 -4.26
N LEU A 107 -7.49 -0.30 -4.27
CA LEU A 107 -7.44 -1.66 -4.77
C LEU A 107 -6.91 -2.59 -3.69
N MET A 108 -7.06 -3.90 -3.88
CA MET A 108 -6.63 -4.91 -2.92
C MET A 108 -5.75 -5.98 -3.59
N TRP A 109 -4.67 -6.36 -2.92
CA TRP A 109 -3.78 -7.44 -3.33
C TRP A 109 -3.84 -8.59 -2.34
N SER A 110 -3.91 -9.81 -2.87
CA SER A 110 -3.61 -11.02 -2.12
C SER A 110 -2.12 -11.28 -2.11
N VAL A 111 -1.60 -11.64 -0.94
CA VAL A 111 -0.24 -12.14 -0.78
C VAL A 111 -0.31 -13.47 -0.04
N ALA A 112 0.35 -14.50 -0.56
CA ALA A 112 0.24 -15.83 0.02
C ALA A 112 0.72 -15.84 1.48
N ARG A 113 -0.11 -16.39 2.37
CA ARG A 113 0.17 -16.53 3.82
C ARG A 113 0.27 -15.21 4.59
N LEU A 114 -0.11 -14.09 3.98
CA LEU A 114 -0.18 -12.78 4.64
C LEU A 114 -1.60 -12.20 4.52
N PRO A 115 -1.98 -11.28 5.41
CA PRO A 115 -3.18 -10.46 5.20
C PRO A 115 -3.09 -9.75 3.86
N GLY A 116 -4.22 -9.67 3.14
CA GLY A 116 -4.28 -8.89 1.91
C GLY A 116 -3.96 -7.42 2.17
N GLU A 117 -3.32 -6.77 1.20
CA GLU A 117 -2.91 -5.38 1.31
C GLU A 117 -3.83 -4.49 0.47
N ARG A 118 -4.29 -3.37 1.05
CA ARG A 118 -5.13 -2.38 0.35
C ARG A 118 -4.29 -1.17 0.03
N MET A 119 -4.33 -0.72 -1.22
CA MET A 119 -3.43 0.30 -1.72
C MET A 119 -4.15 1.31 -2.60
N TRP A 120 -3.71 2.56 -2.55
CA TRP A 120 -4.22 3.65 -3.37
C TRP A 120 -3.48 3.70 -4.70
N VAL A 121 -4.23 3.95 -5.77
CA VAL A 121 -3.74 4.08 -7.14
C VAL A 121 -4.35 5.33 -7.73
N ARG A 122 -3.50 6.22 -8.24
CA ARG A 122 -3.92 7.41 -8.98
C ARG A 122 -4.23 7.02 -10.41
N VAL A 123 -5.45 7.25 -10.86
CA VAL A 123 -5.89 6.90 -12.21
C VAL A 123 -5.18 7.81 -13.20
N THR A 124 -4.62 7.20 -14.25
CA THR A 124 -3.88 7.90 -15.32
C THR A 124 -4.53 7.74 -16.68
N SER A 125 -5.33 6.68 -16.86
CA SER A 125 -6.02 6.39 -18.11
C SER A 125 -7.24 5.51 -17.84
N ARG A 126 -8.28 5.68 -18.66
CA ARG A 126 -9.49 4.85 -18.65
C ARG A 126 -9.90 4.51 -20.08
N ASN A 127 -10.17 3.22 -20.32
CA ASN A 127 -10.74 2.70 -21.55
C ASN A 127 -11.96 1.82 -21.22
N GLY A 128 -13.12 2.47 -21.10
CA GLY A 128 -14.35 1.80 -20.68
C GLY A 128 -14.23 1.29 -19.24
N ARG A 129 -14.14 -0.04 -19.09
CA ARG A 129 -14.02 -0.73 -17.79
C ARG A 129 -12.57 -1.04 -17.39
N GLU A 130 -11.63 -0.92 -18.32
CA GLU A 130 -10.21 -1.11 -18.05
C GLU A 130 -9.60 0.23 -17.67
N LEU A 131 -8.92 0.27 -16.53
CA LEU A 131 -8.22 1.45 -16.04
C LEU A 131 -6.73 1.16 -15.86
N GLU A 132 -5.93 2.21 -16.02
CA GLU A 132 -4.52 2.21 -15.66
C GLU A 132 -4.26 3.33 -14.64
N GLY A 133 -3.37 3.06 -13.69
CA GLY A 133 -2.98 4.05 -12.71
C GLY A 133 -1.60 3.80 -12.12
N ASP A 134 -1.12 4.77 -11.37
CA ASP A 134 0.16 4.72 -10.69
C ASP A 134 -0.05 4.53 -9.19
N LEU A 135 0.69 3.61 -8.59
CA LEU A 135 0.59 3.35 -7.16
C LEU A 135 0.96 4.59 -6.34
N ASP A 136 0.05 5.05 -5.49
CA ASP A 136 0.18 6.32 -4.74
C ASP A 136 0.60 6.11 -3.27
N ASN A 137 0.86 4.86 -2.87
CA ASN A 137 1.36 4.54 -1.52
C ASN A 137 2.54 3.54 -1.56
N TRP A 138 3.21 3.41 -0.42
CA TRP A 138 4.30 2.45 -0.24
C TRP A 138 3.78 1.09 0.23
N PRO A 139 3.97 0.01 -0.55
CA PRO A 139 3.60 -1.32 -0.10
C PRO A 139 4.44 -1.82 1.08
N LEU A 140 3.82 -2.66 1.90
CA LEU A 140 4.41 -3.42 3.00
C LEU A 140 4.67 -4.87 2.59
N PHE A 141 3.70 -5.52 1.93
CA PHE A 141 3.72 -6.95 1.62
C PHE A 141 3.84 -7.23 0.12
N VAL A 142 3.35 -6.31 -0.72
CA VAL A 142 3.42 -6.42 -2.17
C VAL A 142 4.79 -5.93 -2.68
N HIS A 143 5.40 -6.66 -3.61
CA HIS A 143 6.67 -6.26 -4.23
C HIS A 143 6.42 -5.29 -5.39
N MET A 144 5.99 -4.07 -5.05
CA MET A 144 5.79 -2.97 -5.99
C MET A 144 6.39 -1.68 -5.42
N HIS A 145 6.63 -0.71 -6.29
CA HIS A 145 7.11 0.61 -5.91
C HIS A 145 6.03 1.68 -6.11
N PRO A 146 6.00 2.75 -5.30
CA PRO A 146 5.21 3.93 -5.63
C PRO A 146 5.57 4.44 -7.03
N GLY A 147 4.56 4.88 -7.77
CA GLY A 147 4.68 5.25 -9.18
C GLY A 147 4.74 4.06 -10.15
N GLU A 148 4.71 2.81 -9.68
CA GLU A 148 4.62 1.65 -10.54
C GLU A 148 3.21 1.55 -11.15
N ARG A 149 3.15 1.24 -12.45
CA ARG A 149 1.90 1.18 -13.20
C ARG A 149 1.11 -0.09 -12.88
N VAL A 150 -0.17 0.09 -12.61
CA VAL A 150 -1.14 -0.97 -12.34
C VAL A 150 -2.25 -0.90 -13.39
N ARG A 151 -2.60 -2.06 -13.95
CA ARG A 151 -3.80 -2.24 -14.78
C ARG A 151 -4.86 -2.99 -13.99
N PHE A 152 -6.10 -2.53 -14.04
CA PHE A 152 -7.20 -3.10 -13.26
C PHE A 152 -8.54 -2.89 -13.96
N ASP A 153 -9.53 -3.71 -13.61
CA ASP A 153 -10.93 -3.53 -14.03
C ASP A 153 -11.67 -2.67 -13.00
N ILE A 154 -12.74 -1.99 -13.45
CA ILE A 154 -13.64 -1.24 -12.57
C ILE A 154 -14.21 -2.08 -11.41
N ASP A 155 -14.36 -3.40 -11.58
CA ASP A 155 -14.80 -4.33 -10.52
C ASP A 155 -13.73 -4.62 -9.46
N ASP A 156 -12.47 -4.22 -9.71
CA ASP A 156 -11.38 -4.34 -8.75
C ASP A 156 -11.39 -3.20 -7.71
N ILE A 157 -12.12 -2.11 -7.99
CA ILE A 157 -12.22 -0.93 -7.12
C ILE A 157 -13.00 -1.29 -5.85
N ILE A 158 -12.36 -1.01 -4.70
CA ILE A 158 -12.94 -1.20 -3.36
C ILE A 158 -13.25 0.11 -2.65
N ASP A 159 -12.75 1.24 -3.16
CA ASP A 159 -12.99 2.61 -2.67
C ASP A 159 -12.55 3.63 -3.74
N CYS A 160 -13.09 4.85 -3.74
CA CYS A 160 -12.66 5.91 -4.66
C CYS A 160 -12.81 7.31 -4.05
N GLU A 161 -11.81 8.16 -4.27
CA GLU A 161 -11.81 9.58 -3.97
C GLU A 161 -11.77 10.33 -5.31
N LEU A 162 -12.92 10.92 -5.67
CA LEU A 162 -13.08 11.70 -6.89
C LEU A 162 -12.57 13.12 -6.65
N VAL A 163 -11.79 13.64 -7.59
CA VAL A 163 -11.33 15.02 -7.54
C VAL A 163 -12.48 15.92 -7.96
N ASP A 164 -13.00 16.73 -7.03
CA ASP A 164 -13.89 17.84 -7.39
C ASP A 164 -13.05 18.94 -8.06
N GLU A 165 -13.25 19.16 -9.37
CA GLU A 165 -12.56 20.23 -10.12
C GLU A 165 -12.71 21.63 -9.47
N GLU A 166 -13.78 21.82 -8.68
CA GLU A 166 -14.05 23.07 -7.97
C GLU A 166 -13.16 23.25 -6.73
N GLN A 167 -12.74 22.16 -6.07
CA GLN A 167 -11.79 22.19 -4.95
C GLN A 167 -10.35 22.46 -5.42
N ASP A 168 -9.94 21.91 -6.57
CA ASP A 168 -8.60 22.12 -7.12
C ASP A 168 -8.41 23.55 -7.67
N ARG A 169 -9.44 24.16 -8.28
CA ARG A 169 -9.39 25.59 -8.66
C ARG A 169 -9.27 26.50 -7.46
N ALA A 170 -9.94 26.18 -6.34
CA ALA A 170 -9.83 26.94 -5.11
C ALA A 170 -8.41 26.84 -4.50
N ALA A 171 -7.80 25.66 -4.52
CA ALA A 171 -6.44 25.41 -4.01
C ALA A 171 -5.34 26.08 -4.86
N LEU A 172 -5.49 26.17 -6.18
CA LEU A 172 -4.56 26.88 -7.07
C LEU A 172 -4.73 28.41 -7.07
N SER A 173 -5.81 28.92 -6.49
CA SER A 173 -6.12 30.35 -6.38
C SER A 173 -5.81 30.97 -5.01
N SER A 174 -5.35 30.16 -4.05
CA SER A 174 -4.98 30.56 -2.68
C SER A 174 -3.47 30.61 -2.50
#